data_AF-A0A3B0X9T1-F1
#
_entry.id   AF-A0A3B0X9T1-F1
#
_cell.length_a   1.000
_cell.length_b   1.000
_cell.length_c   1.000
_cell.angle_alpha   90.00
_cell.angle_beta   90.00
_cell.angle_gamma   90.00
#
_symmetry.space_group_name_H-M   'P 1'
#
loop_
_entity.id
_entity.type
_entity.pdbx_description
1 polymer ?
#
loop_
_entity_poly.entity_id
_entity_poly.type
_entity_poly.pdbx_seq_one_letter_code
_entity_poly.pdbx_strand_id
1 'polypeptide(L)'
;MRDRWIPVSDKTAVQLTVAQLFSCKIFIVLPALLMVLLVSSCACVQPVKTQPGILPVADNKGMPSVISSLMVQADEQYMQGEYEAALATLERAVRIKPRYAEIWSRMAQIYAQKGDSKQAKQHAERSSSYIKNNPALKKFNDSFIQADE
;
A
#
# COMPACT_ATOMS: atom_id res chain seq x y z
N MET A 1 24.17 -5.90 -85.43
CA MET A 1 23.76 -4.52 -85.12
C MET A 1 22.62 -4.58 -84.13
N ARG A 2 22.60 -3.62 -83.19
CA ARG A 2 21.62 -3.46 -82.11
C ARG A 2 20.19 -3.51 -82.62
N ASP A 3 19.27 -3.95 -81.75
CA ASP A 3 17.89 -3.48 -81.54
C ASP A 3 17.04 -4.67 -81.04
N ARG A 4 16.21 -4.59 -80.00
CA ARG A 4 15.74 -3.47 -79.20
C ARG A 4 15.07 -4.08 -77.96
N TRP A 5 15.41 -3.52 -76.80
CA TRP A 5 14.76 -3.73 -75.53
C TRP A 5 13.31 -3.22 -75.59
N ILE A 6 12.31 -4.03 -75.21
CA ILE A 6 11.05 -3.54 -74.64
C ILE A 6 10.67 -4.46 -73.46
N PRO A 7 10.47 -3.89 -72.26
CA PRO A 7 9.95 -4.59 -71.10
C PRO A 7 8.42 -4.49 -71.07
N VAL A 8 7.73 -5.49 -70.52
CA VAL A 8 6.40 -5.25 -69.95
C VAL A 8 6.33 -5.87 -68.57
N SER A 9 6.40 -4.95 -67.62
CA SER A 9 6.25 -5.08 -66.19
C SER A 9 4.86 -5.61 -65.84
N ASP A 10 4.75 -6.85 -65.37
CA ASP A 10 3.56 -7.35 -64.67
C ASP A 10 3.68 -7.05 -63.17
N LYS A 11 3.59 -5.77 -62.83
CA LYS A 11 3.59 -5.29 -61.42
C LYS A 11 2.23 -5.47 -60.75
N THR A 12 1.22 -5.94 -61.48
CA THR A 12 -0.15 -6.07 -61.02
C THR A 12 -0.44 -7.39 -60.29
N ALA A 13 0.28 -8.47 -60.59
CA ALA A 13 0.04 -9.78 -59.97
C ALA A 13 0.53 -9.89 -58.51
N VAL A 14 1.58 -9.16 -58.12
CA VAL A 14 2.18 -9.26 -56.77
C VAL A 14 1.43 -8.40 -55.73
N GLN A 15 0.74 -7.33 -56.15
CA GLN A 15 0.05 -6.42 -55.22
C GLN A 15 -1.27 -6.98 -54.68
N LEU A 16 -1.96 -7.86 -55.43
CA LEU A 16 -3.27 -8.37 -55.03
C LEU A 16 -3.19 -9.42 -53.91
N THR A 17 -2.11 -10.21 -53.87
CA THR A 17 -1.95 -11.30 -52.88
C THR A 17 -1.51 -10.78 -51.51
N VAL A 18 -0.74 -9.69 -51.46
CA VAL A 18 -0.26 -9.09 -50.20
C VAL A 18 -1.43 -8.41 -49.45
N ALA A 19 -2.35 -7.74 -50.15
CA ALA A 19 -3.52 -7.09 -49.56
C ALA A 19 -4.52 -8.08 -48.92
N GLN A 20 -4.67 -9.28 -49.49
CA GLN A 20 -5.54 -10.33 -48.94
C GLN A 20 -4.95 -11.00 -47.69
N LEU A 21 -3.62 -11.03 -47.55
CA LEU A 21 -2.94 -11.59 -46.38
C LEU A 21 -2.99 -10.69 -45.14
N PHE A 22 -3.02 -9.36 -45.32
CA PHE A 22 -3.11 -8.41 -44.21
C PHE A 22 -4.51 -8.33 -43.59
N SER A 23 -5.57 -8.50 -44.39
CA SER A 23 -6.95 -8.42 -43.88
C SER A 23 -7.34 -9.61 -42.99
N CYS A 24 -6.73 -10.79 -43.19
CA CYS A 24 -7.07 -12.00 -42.45
C CYS A 24 -6.30 -12.12 -41.11
N LYS A 25 -5.04 -11.66 -41.05
CA LYS A 25 -4.26 -11.68 -39.80
C LYS A 25 -4.76 -10.66 -38.78
N ILE A 26 -5.25 -9.50 -39.21
CA ILE A 26 -5.80 -8.48 -38.29
C ILE A 26 -7.10 -8.98 -37.61
N PHE A 27 -7.96 -9.73 -38.30
CA PHE A 27 -9.26 -10.14 -37.75
C PHE A 27 -9.17 -11.21 -36.63
N ILE A 28 -8.05 -11.96 -36.56
CA ILE A 28 -7.82 -12.97 -35.52
C ILE A 28 -6.97 -12.40 -34.37
N VAL A 29 -6.02 -11.50 -34.67
CA VAL A 29 -5.07 -10.98 -33.68
C VAL A 29 -5.70 -9.87 -32.82
N LEU A 30 -6.64 -9.09 -33.37
CA LEU A 30 -7.32 -8.00 -32.65
C LEU A 30 -8.25 -8.49 -31.51
N PRO A 31 -9.12 -9.52 -31.69
CA PRO A 31 -9.92 -10.04 -30.59
C PRO A 31 -9.07 -10.83 -29.57
N ALA A 32 -7.97 -11.45 -29.99
CA ALA A 32 -7.03 -12.11 -29.08
C ALA A 32 -6.27 -11.10 -28.21
N LEU A 33 -5.85 -9.95 -28.77
CA LEU A 33 -5.26 -8.84 -28.01
C LEU A 33 -6.25 -8.23 -27.03
N LEU A 34 -7.53 -8.13 -27.42
CA LEU A 34 -8.62 -7.62 -26.56
C LEU A 34 -8.92 -8.56 -25.39
N MET A 35 -8.85 -9.88 -25.59
CA MET A 35 -8.98 -10.87 -24.50
C MET A 35 -7.79 -10.84 -23.53
N VAL A 36 -6.55 -10.64 -24.02
CA VAL A 36 -5.35 -10.56 -23.15
C VAL A 36 -5.39 -9.32 -22.25
N LEU A 37 -5.99 -8.21 -22.71
CA LEU A 37 -6.18 -7.00 -21.90
C LEU A 37 -7.25 -7.15 -20.80
N LEU A 38 -8.19 -8.10 -20.94
CA LEU A 38 -9.24 -8.36 -19.94
C LEU A 38 -8.80 -9.30 -18.81
N VAL A 39 -7.69 -10.05 -18.98
CA VAL A 39 -7.17 -10.98 -17.95
C VAL A 39 -6.19 -10.28 -16.98
N SER A 40 -5.87 -9.00 -17.19
CA SER A 40 -5.04 -8.21 -16.25
C SER A 40 -5.84 -7.64 -15.07
N SER A 41 -6.75 -8.45 -14.53
CA SER A 41 -7.33 -8.22 -13.19
C SER A 41 -7.05 -9.44 -12.33
N CYS A 42 -5.81 -9.93 -12.37
CA CYS A 42 -5.30 -10.71 -11.26
C CYS A 42 -5.19 -9.72 -10.10
N ALA A 43 -6.20 -9.72 -9.24
CA ALA A 43 -6.14 -9.06 -7.95
C ALA A 43 -4.81 -9.48 -7.31
N CYS A 44 -3.84 -8.57 -7.32
CA CYS A 44 -2.67 -8.71 -6.47
C CYS A 44 -3.23 -8.58 -5.05
N VAL A 45 -3.64 -9.71 -4.46
CA VAL A 45 -3.66 -9.88 -3.02
C VAL A 45 -2.22 -9.63 -2.62
N GLN A 46 -1.92 -8.37 -2.29
CA GLN A 46 -0.61 -8.05 -1.77
C GLN A 46 -0.47 -8.89 -0.51
N PRO A 47 0.64 -9.64 -0.35
CA PRO A 47 0.93 -10.24 0.94
C PRO A 47 0.92 -9.08 1.94
N VAL A 48 0.08 -9.16 2.98
CA VAL A 48 0.17 -8.25 4.13
C VAL A 48 1.61 -8.39 4.60
N LYS A 49 2.44 -7.42 4.22
CA LYS A 49 3.78 -7.32 4.75
C LYS A 49 3.55 -7.09 6.24
N THR A 50 3.89 -8.08 7.06
CA THR A 50 4.10 -7.89 8.49
C THR A 50 5.32 -6.97 8.61
N GLN A 51 5.11 -5.69 8.33
CA GLN A 51 6.07 -4.66 8.59
C GLN A 51 6.15 -4.56 10.12
N PRO A 52 7.36 -4.53 10.70
CA PRO A 52 7.47 -4.21 12.12
C PRO A 52 6.85 -2.83 12.31
N GLY A 53 5.66 -2.80 12.93
CA GLY A 53 4.91 -1.57 13.12
C GLY A 53 5.67 -0.61 14.05
N ILE A 54 5.15 0.61 14.17
CA ILE A 54 5.71 1.68 15.03
C ILE A 54 6.07 1.18 16.45
N LEU A 55 5.35 0.18 16.96
CA LEU A 55 5.50 -0.33 18.32
C LEU A 55 6.36 -1.60 18.41
N PRO A 56 7.15 -1.77 19.48
CA PRO A 56 7.96 -2.97 19.72
C PRO A 56 7.12 -4.12 20.33
N VAL A 57 5.96 -4.42 19.77
CA VAL A 57 5.06 -5.48 20.27
C VAL A 57 4.58 -6.39 19.16
N ALA A 58 4.39 -7.67 19.48
CA ALA A 58 3.82 -8.64 18.56
C ALA A 58 2.33 -8.36 18.32
N ASP A 59 1.86 -8.66 17.11
CA ASP A 59 0.45 -8.53 16.74
C ASP A 59 -0.45 -9.31 17.71
N ASN A 60 -1.41 -8.59 18.30
CA ASN A 60 -2.27 -9.14 19.34
C ASN A 60 -3.38 -10.01 18.73
N LYS A 61 -3.27 -11.34 18.92
CA LYS A 61 -4.25 -12.35 18.49
C LYS A 61 -5.57 -12.14 19.24
N GLY A 62 -6.50 -11.40 18.66
CA GLY A 62 -7.78 -11.01 19.28
C GLY A 62 -8.23 -9.59 18.90
N MET A 63 -7.40 -8.88 18.14
CA MET A 63 -7.70 -7.54 17.65
C MET A 63 -8.77 -7.57 16.54
N PRO A 64 -9.80 -6.69 16.59
CA PRO A 64 -10.72 -6.51 15.47
C PRO A 64 -9.96 -6.09 14.20
N SER A 65 -10.27 -6.74 13.08
CA SER A 65 -9.60 -6.48 11.80
C SER A 65 -9.63 -5.00 11.39
N VAL A 66 -10.75 -4.30 11.63
CA VAL A 66 -10.88 -2.86 11.33
C VAL A 66 -9.88 -2.00 12.13
N ILE A 67 -9.60 -2.36 13.39
CA ILE A 67 -8.62 -1.63 14.21
C ILE A 67 -7.21 -1.93 13.72
N SER A 68 -6.94 -3.19 13.39
CA SER A 68 -5.66 -3.60 12.81
C SER A 68 -5.37 -2.83 11.51
N SER A 69 -6.33 -2.75 10.59
CA SER A 69 -6.15 -2.02 9.33
C SER A 69 -5.94 -0.52 9.54
N LEU A 70 -6.66 0.10 10.49
CA LEU A 70 -6.46 1.53 10.80
C LEU A 70 -5.08 1.79 11.42
N MET A 71 -4.59 0.89 12.27
CA MET A 71 -3.25 1.04 12.83
C MET A 71 -2.16 0.81 11.78
N VAL A 72 -2.31 -0.18 10.90
CA VAL A 72 -1.38 -0.37 9.78
C VAL A 72 -1.36 0.86 8.87
N GLN A 73 -2.54 1.42 8.53
CA GLN A 73 -2.62 2.65 7.74
C GLN A 73 -1.94 3.83 8.45
N ALA A 74 -2.17 4.00 9.75
CA ALA A 74 -1.51 5.05 10.52
C ALA A 74 0.02 4.86 10.59
N ASP A 75 0.48 3.62 10.67
CA ASP A 75 1.89 3.28 10.63
C ASP A 75 2.53 3.67 9.29
N GLU A 76 1.86 3.37 8.18
CA GLU A 76 2.32 3.76 6.85
C GLU A 76 2.39 5.29 6.72
N GLN A 77 1.36 6.01 7.18
CA GLN A 77 1.34 7.48 7.18
C GLN A 77 2.47 8.06 8.03
N TYR A 78 2.72 7.52 9.22
CA TYR A 78 3.84 7.90 10.06
C TYR A 78 5.19 7.69 9.35
N MET A 79 5.38 6.54 8.70
CA MET A 79 6.61 6.24 7.96
C MET A 79 6.81 7.17 6.75
N GLN A 80 5.73 7.73 6.22
CA GLN A 80 5.75 8.77 5.18
C GLN A 80 5.96 10.19 5.74
N GLY A 81 6.00 10.35 7.06
CA GLY A 81 6.10 11.66 7.73
C GLY A 81 4.77 12.41 7.82
N GLU A 82 3.65 11.79 7.44
CA GLU A 82 2.30 12.36 7.46
C GLU A 82 1.67 12.28 8.86
N TYR A 83 2.29 12.94 9.84
CA TYR A 83 1.92 12.79 11.24
C TYR A 83 0.46 13.17 11.55
N GLU A 84 -0.05 14.23 10.94
CA GLU A 84 -1.46 14.63 11.14
C GLU A 84 -2.44 13.61 10.56
N ALA A 85 -2.12 13.04 9.39
CA ALA A 85 -2.93 12.00 8.78
C ALA A 85 -2.93 10.72 9.64
N ALA A 86 -1.75 10.33 10.16
CA ALA A 86 -1.60 9.21 11.07
C ALA A 86 -2.44 9.39 12.34
N LEU A 87 -2.40 10.57 12.97
CA LEU A 87 -3.21 10.89 14.15
C LEU A 87 -4.71 10.82 13.84
N ALA A 88 -5.17 11.40 12.74
CA ALA A 88 -6.57 11.34 12.33
C ALA A 88 -7.05 9.89 12.09
N THR A 89 -6.19 9.05 11.52
CA THR A 89 -6.47 7.61 11.34
C THR A 89 -6.56 6.89 12.69
N LEU A 90 -5.67 7.20 13.64
CA LEU A 90 -5.70 6.63 14.99
C LEU A 90 -6.91 7.10 15.80
N GLU A 91 -7.36 8.34 15.64
CA GLU A 91 -8.59 8.82 16.28
C GLU A 91 -9.82 8.03 15.85
N ARG A 92 -9.90 7.65 14.57
CA ARG A 92 -10.95 6.74 14.09
C ARG A 92 -10.87 5.39 14.81
N ALA A 93 -9.66 4.87 15.04
CA ALA A 93 -9.47 3.64 15.79
C ALA A 93 -9.88 3.79 17.28
N VAL A 94 -9.57 4.92 17.92
CA VAL A 94 -9.99 5.25 19.29
C VAL A 94 -11.52 5.25 19.41
N ARG A 95 -12.25 5.77 18.41
CA ARG A 95 -13.73 5.77 18.41
C ARG A 95 -14.33 4.36 18.43
N ILE A 96 -13.62 3.37 17.88
CA ILE A 96 -14.07 1.97 17.86
C ILE A 96 -13.76 1.28 19.20
N LYS A 97 -12.53 1.42 19.71
CA LYS A 97 -12.13 0.92 21.03
C LYS A 97 -11.29 1.96 21.79
N PRO A 98 -11.90 2.75 22.69
CA PRO A 98 -11.18 3.84 23.36
C PRO A 98 -10.19 3.37 24.43
N ARG A 99 -10.25 2.10 24.84
CA ARG A 99 -9.39 1.50 25.88
C ARG A 99 -8.34 0.55 25.31
N TYR A 100 -7.96 0.72 24.05
CA TYR A 100 -6.94 -0.10 23.41
C TYR A 100 -5.57 0.58 23.55
N ALA A 101 -4.70 0.01 24.38
CA ALA A 101 -3.44 0.63 24.79
C ALA A 101 -2.53 0.94 23.59
N GLU A 102 -2.43 0.03 22.64
CA GLU A 102 -1.56 0.15 21.46
C GLU A 102 -1.90 1.38 20.60
N ILE A 103 -3.19 1.78 20.50
CA ILE A 103 -3.57 2.98 19.74
C ILE A 103 -2.97 4.23 20.42
N TRP A 104 -3.10 4.33 21.74
CA TRP A 104 -2.57 5.45 22.51
C TRP A 104 -1.04 5.51 22.47
N SER A 105 -0.35 4.36 22.52
CA SER A 105 1.11 4.29 22.37
C SER A 105 1.58 4.74 20.99
N ARG A 106 0.85 4.43 19.92
CA ARG A 106 1.16 4.94 18.57
C ARG A 106 1.03 6.45 18.50
N MET A 107 -0.02 7.02 19.08
CA MET A 107 -0.17 8.48 19.19
C MET A 107 1.01 9.09 19.96
N ALA A 108 1.43 8.47 21.07
CA ALA A 108 2.58 8.93 21.84
C ALA A 108 3.87 9.01 21.00
N GLN A 109 4.16 7.96 20.23
CA GLN A 109 5.31 7.94 19.32
C GLN A 109 5.23 9.01 18.22
N ILE A 110 4.04 9.22 17.65
CA ILE A 110 3.84 10.26 16.63
C ILE A 110 4.09 11.65 17.23
N TYR A 111 3.56 11.95 18.42
CA TYR A 111 3.81 13.22 19.08
C TYR A 111 5.28 13.41 19.47
N ALA A 112 5.95 12.35 19.94
CA ALA A 112 7.38 12.39 20.21
C ALA A 112 8.18 12.73 18.94
N GLN A 113 7.80 12.14 17.79
CA GLN A 113 8.42 12.41 16.51
C GLN A 113 8.16 13.85 16.01
N LYS A 114 7.02 14.44 16.37
CA LYS A 114 6.72 15.88 16.14
C LYS A 114 7.50 16.81 17.08
N GLY A 115 8.19 16.28 18.09
CA GLY A 115 8.86 17.06 19.13
C GLY A 115 7.94 17.56 20.24
N ASP A 116 6.70 17.09 20.31
CA ASP A 116 5.74 17.43 21.38
C ASP A 116 5.81 16.39 22.50
N SER A 117 6.84 16.50 23.35
CA SER A 117 7.07 15.59 24.48
C SER A 117 5.90 15.58 25.47
N LYS A 118 5.22 16.72 25.65
CA LYS A 118 4.08 16.83 26.57
C LYS A 118 2.92 15.96 26.12
N GLN A 119 2.54 16.04 24.85
CA GLN A 119 1.50 15.18 24.29
C GLN A 119 1.95 13.71 24.25
N ALA A 120 3.21 13.46 23.90
CA ALA A 120 3.76 12.11 23.91
C ALA A 120 3.59 11.43 25.28
N LYS A 121 4.01 12.12 26.35
CA LYS A 121 3.85 11.67 27.73
C LYS A 121 2.39 11.43 28.10
N GLN A 122 1.50 12.38 27.83
CA GLN A 122 0.08 12.25 28.15
C GLN A 122 -0.56 11.02 27.49
N HIS A 123 -0.23 10.76 26.22
CA HIS A 123 -0.74 9.59 25.50
C HIS A 123 -0.10 8.28 26.00
N ALA A 124 1.17 8.29 26.38
CA ALA A 124 1.85 7.15 26.98
C ALA A 124 1.25 6.78 28.35
N GLU A 125 0.97 7.76 29.21
CA GLU A 125 0.29 7.56 30.50
C GLU A 125 -1.10 6.95 30.31
N ARG A 126 -1.86 7.49 29.34
CA ARG A 126 -3.18 6.96 29.01
C ARG A 126 -3.11 5.53 28.51
N SER A 127 -2.16 5.22 27.63
CA SER A 127 -1.89 3.85 27.19
C SER A 127 -1.59 2.93 28.39
N SER A 128 -0.67 3.32 29.26
CA SER A 128 -0.27 2.56 30.45
C SER A 128 -1.43 2.26 31.38
N SER A 129 -2.42 3.15 31.50
CA SER A 129 -3.64 2.91 32.29
C SER A 129 -4.52 1.75 31.77
N TYR A 130 -4.34 1.34 30.51
CA TYR A 130 -5.09 0.26 29.87
C TYR A 130 -4.30 -1.05 29.71
N ILE A 131 -2.99 -1.03 29.96
CA ILE A 131 -2.14 -2.22 29.87
C ILE A 131 -2.48 -3.19 31.01
N LYS A 132 -2.85 -4.43 30.66
CA LYS A 132 -3.03 -5.52 31.63
C LYS A 132 -1.82 -6.45 31.71
N ASN A 133 -1.39 -6.99 30.57
CA ASN A 133 -0.28 -7.92 30.48
C ASN A 133 0.49 -7.71 29.17
N ASN A 134 1.24 -6.60 29.10
CA ASN A 134 2.10 -6.28 27.96
C ASN A 134 3.34 -5.50 28.46
N PRO A 135 4.35 -6.19 29.03
CA PRO A 135 5.52 -5.53 29.62
C PRO A 135 6.35 -4.77 28.57
N ALA A 136 6.38 -5.25 27.32
CA ALA A 136 7.06 -4.57 26.23
C ALA A 136 6.41 -3.22 25.93
N LEU A 137 5.07 -3.17 25.80
CA LEU A 137 4.35 -1.91 25.60
C LEU A 137 4.49 -0.97 26.81
N LYS A 138 4.50 -1.52 28.03
CA LYS A 138 4.72 -0.71 29.23
C LYS A 138 6.09 -0.05 29.20
N LYS A 139 7.15 -0.83 28.95
CA LYS A 139 8.52 -0.31 28.86
C LYS A 139 8.66 0.75 27.76
N PHE A 140 7.98 0.55 26.63
CA PHE A 140 7.90 1.53 25.56
C PHE A 140 7.22 2.83 26.01
N ASN A 141 6.10 2.76 26.72
CA ASN A 141 5.45 3.96 27.25
C ASN A 141 6.32 4.68 28.30
N ASP A 142 6.99 3.92 29.17
CA ASP A 142 7.84 4.45 30.23
C ASP A 142 8.96 5.35 29.65
N SER A 143 9.45 5.09 28.43
CA SER A 143 10.47 5.93 27.78
C SER A 143 9.99 7.33 27.40
N PHE A 144 8.68 7.57 27.26
CA PHE A 144 8.15 8.92 27.07
C PHE A 144 7.81 9.59 28.40
N ILE A 145 7.45 8.80 29.41
CA ILE A 145 7.02 9.32 30.72
C ILE A 145 8.22 9.86 31.51
N GLN A 146 9.34 9.13 31.47
CA GLN A 146 10.56 9.44 32.20
C GLN A 146 11.50 10.40 31.47
N ALA A 147 11.20 10.77 30.22
CA ALA A 147 12.07 11.65 29.43
C ALA A 147 12.12 13.11 29.92
N ASP A 148 11.17 13.52 30.77
CA ASP A 148 11.00 14.89 31.28
C ASP A 148 11.41 15.06 32.76
N GLU A 149 12.05 14.04 33.37
CA GLU A 149 12.58 14.09 34.75
C GLU A 149 14.09 14.38 34.77
#